data_AF-A0A948WCV2-F1
#
_entry.id   AF-A0A948WCV2-F1
#
_cell.length_a   1.000
_cell.length_b   1.000
_cell.length_c   1.000
_cell.angle_alpha   90.00
_cell.angle_beta   90.00
_cell.angle_gamma   90.00
#
_symmetry.space_group_name_H-M   'P 1'
#
loop_
_entity.id
_entity.type
_entity.pdbx_description
1 polymer ?
#
loop_
_entity_poly.entity_id
_entity_poly.type
_entity_poly.pdbx_seq_one_letter_code
_entity_poly.pdbx_strand_id
1 'polypeptide(L)'
;MDETAELANYLPLSFKTPKEQEYIEFLWDVFETNYTHGKYQFAFIAYHMLTMSFVYFNIWQIKQTEPKDFAMGLIGFGKNIEKSLLDATSPFVFSTVNERSILRFLKLIACDNSKIGTCAKLVDHRNQSAHPNGNIFYSTEAALDIKITEILRVVAEIQTHSKPVIEQCYREFLVQSRDAEEREYPDAANQIREVLIHGNYLSQKDIEICLGFDPEPLADRPRIEGMQELHAALAETYKAEYANSAA
;
A
#
# COMPACT_ATOMS: atom_id res chain seq x y z
N MET A 1 -11.31 6.19 -17.81
CA MET A 1 -10.81 4.80 -17.62
C MET A 1 -9.35 4.75 -17.19
N ASP A 2 -8.48 5.59 -17.74
CA ASP A 2 -7.03 5.56 -17.41
C ASP A 2 -6.73 6.01 -15.96
N GLU A 3 -7.30 7.15 -15.51
CA GLU A 3 -7.13 7.61 -14.12
C GLU A 3 -7.73 6.67 -13.07
N THR A 4 -8.83 5.96 -13.39
CA THR A 4 -9.50 5.07 -12.42
C THR A 4 -8.69 3.81 -12.13
N ALA A 5 -7.83 3.38 -13.05
CA ALA A 5 -6.93 2.25 -12.85
C ALA A 5 -5.67 2.65 -12.07
N GLU A 6 -5.41 3.95 -11.86
CA GLU A 6 -4.19 4.45 -11.23
C GLU A 6 -3.97 3.88 -9.82
N LEU A 7 -5.05 3.62 -9.06
CA LEU A 7 -4.98 3.02 -7.74
C LEU A 7 -4.31 1.63 -7.74
N ALA A 8 -4.38 0.88 -8.85
CA ALA A 8 -3.71 -0.41 -8.97
C ALA A 8 -2.19 -0.29 -8.79
N ASN A 9 -1.57 0.82 -9.20
CA ASN A 9 -0.14 1.07 -9.03
C ASN A 9 0.28 1.25 -7.56
N TYR A 10 -0.67 1.49 -6.66
CA TYR A 10 -0.47 1.63 -5.22
C TYR A 10 -0.82 0.35 -4.45
N LEU A 11 -1.42 -0.64 -5.11
CA LEU A 11 -1.71 -1.95 -4.51
C LEU A 11 -0.53 -2.91 -4.72
N PRO A 12 -0.38 -3.95 -3.87
CA PRO A 12 0.73 -4.89 -3.98
C PRO A 12 0.76 -5.59 -5.34
N LEU A 13 1.95 -5.78 -5.91
CA LEU A 13 2.14 -6.57 -7.12
C LEU A 13 1.91 -8.08 -6.89
N SER A 14 2.09 -8.52 -5.64
CA SER A 14 1.89 -9.91 -5.25
C SER A 14 1.31 -10.00 -3.84
N PHE A 15 0.49 -11.03 -3.61
CA PHE A 15 -0.21 -11.27 -2.36
C PHE A 15 0.23 -12.60 -1.74
N LYS A 16 0.34 -12.65 -0.40
CA LYS A 16 0.84 -13.84 0.31
C LYS A 16 -0.12 -15.02 0.26
N THR A 17 -1.41 -14.77 0.03
CA THR A 17 -2.40 -15.83 -0.08
C THR A 17 -3.28 -15.63 -1.31
N PRO A 18 -3.73 -16.71 -1.96
CA PRO A 18 -4.68 -16.61 -3.07
C PRO A 18 -5.96 -15.86 -2.70
N LYS A 19 -6.42 -16.02 -1.46
CA LYS A 19 -7.62 -15.34 -0.95
C LYS A 19 -7.48 -13.82 -0.91
N GLU A 20 -6.29 -13.30 -0.62
CA GLU A 20 -6.03 -11.86 -0.65
C GLU A 20 -6.12 -11.32 -2.08
N GLN A 21 -5.53 -12.03 -3.04
CA GLN A 21 -5.61 -11.69 -4.46
C GLN A 21 -7.06 -11.76 -4.97
N GLU A 22 -7.76 -12.87 -4.73
CA GLU A 22 -9.18 -13.05 -5.09
C GLU A 22 -10.05 -11.92 -4.54
N TYR A 23 -9.78 -11.45 -3.32
CA TYR A 23 -10.52 -10.34 -2.72
C TYR A 23 -10.28 -9.02 -3.46
N ILE A 24 -9.04 -8.70 -3.81
CA ILE A 24 -8.71 -7.47 -4.56
C ILE A 24 -9.28 -7.52 -5.98
N GLU A 25 -9.14 -8.65 -6.67
CA GLU A 25 -9.73 -8.87 -8.00
C GLU A 25 -11.25 -8.76 -7.97
N PHE A 26 -11.89 -9.34 -6.96
CA PHE A 26 -13.34 -9.21 -6.76
C PHE A 26 -13.76 -7.74 -6.58
N LEU A 27 -13.02 -6.94 -5.81
CA LEU A 27 -13.34 -5.52 -5.63
C LEU A 27 -13.20 -4.73 -6.94
N TRP A 28 -12.18 -5.03 -7.75
CA TRP A 28 -12.02 -4.43 -9.07
C TRP A 28 -13.17 -4.82 -10.01
N ASP A 29 -13.56 -6.09 -10.07
CA ASP A 29 -14.71 -6.55 -10.88
C ASP A 29 -16.01 -5.85 -10.46
N VAL A 30 -16.25 -5.72 -9.15
CA VAL A 30 -17.42 -4.97 -8.64
C VAL A 30 -17.34 -3.50 -9.03
N PHE A 31 -16.16 -2.86 -8.96
CA PHE A 31 -15.99 -1.48 -9.40
C PHE A 31 -16.30 -1.34 -10.90
N GLU A 32 -15.62 -2.09 -11.76
CA GLU A 32 -15.72 -2.01 -13.21
C GLU A 32 -17.12 -2.33 -13.71
N THR A 33 -17.72 -3.40 -13.19
CA THR A 33 -19.08 -3.80 -13.54
C THR A 33 -20.08 -2.69 -13.17
N ASN A 34 -19.98 -2.12 -11.96
CA ASN A 34 -20.91 -1.06 -11.57
C ASN A 34 -20.66 0.25 -12.31
N TYR A 35 -19.40 0.61 -12.57
CA TYR A 35 -19.04 1.81 -13.32
C TYR A 35 -19.60 1.73 -14.75
N THR A 36 -19.34 0.63 -15.45
CA THR A 36 -19.78 0.40 -16.84
C THR A 36 -21.31 0.42 -16.99
N HIS A 37 -22.04 -0.04 -16.00
CA HIS A 37 -23.51 -0.09 -16.02
C HIS A 37 -24.18 1.16 -15.43
N GLY A 38 -23.43 2.25 -15.20
CA GLY A 38 -23.97 3.51 -14.67
C GLY A 38 -24.40 3.45 -13.20
N LYS A 39 -23.97 2.42 -12.46
CA LYS A 39 -24.25 2.23 -11.03
C LYS A 39 -23.15 2.87 -10.18
N TYR A 40 -22.84 4.14 -10.46
CA TYR A 40 -21.66 4.84 -9.92
C TYR A 40 -21.61 4.90 -8.38
N GLN A 41 -22.76 5.00 -7.72
CA GLN A 41 -22.85 4.91 -6.25
C GLN A 41 -22.26 3.61 -5.69
N PHE A 42 -22.48 2.47 -6.35
CA PHE A 42 -21.94 1.17 -5.93
C PHE A 42 -20.50 0.98 -6.37
N ALA A 43 -20.13 1.52 -7.54
CA ALA A 43 -18.73 1.59 -7.96
C ALA A 43 -17.87 2.33 -6.92
N PHE A 44 -18.35 3.48 -6.41
CA PHE A 44 -17.69 4.21 -5.33
C PHE A 44 -17.43 3.36 -4.07
N ILE A 45 -18.38 2.51 -3.67
CA ILE A 45 -18.23 1.66 -2.48
C ILE A 45 -17.10 0.65 -2.70
N ALA A 46 -17.03 0.01 -3.88
CA ALA A 46 -15.95 -0.90 -4.24
C ALA A 46 -14.59 -0.18 -4.28
N TYR A 47 -14.55 0.99 -4.90
CA TYR A 47 -13.34 1.82 -4.98
C TYR A 47 -12.84 2.27 -3.60
N HIS A 48 -13.75 2.60 -2.68
CA HIS A 48 -13.39 2.88 -1.28
C HIS A 48 -12.81 1.65 -0.58
N MET A 49 -13.33 0.45 -0.83
CA MET A 49 -12.75 -0.79 -0.25
C MET A 49 -11.35 -1.07 -0.78
N LEU A 50 -11.09 -0.81 -2.07
CA LEU A 50 -9.73 -0.85 -2.64
C LEU A 50 -8.81 0.18 -1.97
N THR A 51 -9.32 1.40 -1.75
CA THR A 51 -8.59 2.48 -1.07
C THR A 51 -8.24 2.09 0.37
N MET A 52 -9.16 1.49 1.11
CA MET A 52 -8.88 1.01 2.46
C MET A 52 -7.90 -0.16 2.48
N SER A 53 -7.92 -1.02 1.45
CA SER A 53 -6.92 -2.07 1.27
C SER A 53 -5.52 -1.48 1.11
N PHE A 54 -5.36 -0.43 0.29
CA PHE A 54 -4.11 0.34 0.19
C PHE A 54 -3.65 0.84 1.56
N VAL A 55 -4.53 1.48 2.35
CA VAL A 55 -4.20 1.95 3.71
C VAL A 55 -3.74 0.80 4.60
N TYR A 56 -4.38 -0.38 4.52
CA TYR A 56 -3.99 -1.54 5.31
C TYR A 56 -2.62 -2.10 4.92
N PHE A 57 -2.29 -2.18 3.63
CA PHE A 57 -0.96 -2.57 3.19
C PHE A 57 0.11 -1.57 3.65
N ASN A 58 -0.20 -0.27 3.61
CA ASN A 58 0.69 0.77 4.12
C ASN A 58 0.95 0.63 5.63
N ILE A 59 -0.10 0.42 6.42
CA ILE A 59 0.03 0.17 7.87
C ILE A 59 0.77 -1.13 8.15
N TRP A 60 0.59 -2.14 7.29
CA TRP A 60 1.33 -3.40 7.37
C TRP A 60 2.83 -3.17 7.16
N GLN A 61 3.23 -2.38 6.16
CA GLN A 61 4.62 -2.01 5.93
C GLN A 61 5.21 -1.31 7.16
N ILE A 62 4.48 -0.36 7.78
CA ILE A 62 4.90 0.26 9.04
C ILE A 62 5.08 -0.78 10.15
N LYS A 63 4.15 -1.72 10.30
CA LYS A 63 4.24 -2.81 11.31
C LYS A 63 5.50 -3.66 11.12
N GLN A 64 5.87 -3.94 9.87
CA GLN A 64 7.01 -4.80 9.55
C GLN A 64 8.34 -4.08 9.75
N THR A 65 8.43 -2.83 9.28
CA THR A 65 9.68 -2.05 9.31
C THR A 65 9.94 -1.40 10.66
N GLU A 66 8.89 -0.90 11.33
CA GLU A 66 8.99 -0.15 12.58
C GLU A 66 8.15 -0.80 13.69
N PRO A 67 8.44 -2.06 14.09
CA PRO A 67 7.57 -2.82 14.99
C PRO A 67 7.45 -2.19 16.39
N LYS A 68 8.48 -1.48 16.85
CA LYS A 68 8.46 -0.77 18.15
C LYS A 68 7.51 0.42 18.12
N ASP A 69 7.61 1.25 17.08
CA ASP A 69 6.77 2.44 16.94
C ASP A 69 5.32 2.04 16.63
N PHE A 70 5.12 0.97 15.84
CA PHE A 70 3.81 0.36 15.66
C PHE A 70 3.19 -0.10 16.99
N ALA A 71 3.97 -0.80 17.83
CA ALA A 71 3.52 -1.22 19.16
C ALA A 71 3.21 -0.03 20.09
N MET A 72 3.97 1.06 20.00
CA MET A 72 3.67 2.30 20.73
C MET A 72 2.40 3.00 20.18
N GLY A 73 2.17 2.94 18.87
CA GLY A 73 0.96 3.45 18.21
C GLY A 73 -0.32 2.76 18.66
N LEU A 74 -0.21 1.53 19.17
CA LEU A 74 -1.31 0.77 19.76
C LEU A 74 -1.72 1.25 21.17
N ILE A 75 -0.94 2.11 21.83
CA ILE A 75 -1.31 2.61 23.16
C ILE A 75 -2.67 3.32 23.12
N GLY A 76 -3.60 2.82 23.95
CA GLY A 76 -4.97 3.32 24.04
C GLY A 76 -5.97 2.56 23.17
N PHE A 77 -5.54 1.52 22.44
CA PHE A 77 -6.45 0.50 21.94
C PHE A 77 -6.83 -0.47 23.07
N GLY A 78 -7.93 -1.21 22.91
CA GLY A 78 -8.29 -2.24 23.90
C GLY A 78 -7.32 -3.42 23.85
N LYS A 79 -6.97 -4.02 24.99
CA LYS A 79 -5.98 -5.12 25.10
C LYS A 79 -6.16 -6.24 24.06
N ASN A 80 -7.41 -6.63 23.77
CA ASN A 80 -7.70 -7.66 22.78
C ASN A 80 -7.38 -7.21 21.34
N ILE A 81 -7.64 -5.93 21.03
CA ILE A 81 -7.30 -5.33 19.74
C ILE A 81 -5.79 -5.20 19.62
N GLU A 82 -5.10 -4.70 20.65
CA GLU A 82 -3.64 -4.61 20.68
C GLU A 82 -3.00 -5.95 20.35
N LYS A 83 -3.40 -7.01 21.07
CA LYS A 83 -2.93 -8.37 20.81
C LYS A 83 -3.23 -8.82 19.38
N SER A 84 -4.48 -8.64 18.93
CA SER A 84 -4.90 -9.04 17.58
C SER A 84 -4.10 -8.36 16.48
N LEU A 85 -3.71 -7.09 16.66
CA LEU A 85 -2.96 -6.34 15.66
C LEU A 85 -1.46 -6.66 15.68
N LEU A 86 -0.89 -6.93 16.86
CA LEU A 86 0.51 -7.37 16.98
C LEU A 86 0.70 -8.76 16.37
N ASP A 87 -0.22 -9.69 16.65
CA ASP A 87 -0.19 -11.07 16.19
C ASP A 87 -0.74 -11.23 14.75
N ALA A 88 -1.09 -10.13 14.08
CA ALA A 88 -1.68 -10.16 12.74
C ALA A 88 -0.72 -10.78 11.72
N THR A 89 -1.24 -11.74 10.96
CA THR A 89 -0.55 -12.43 9.85
C THR A 89 -0.99 -11.96 8.46
N SER A 90 -2.00 -11.09 8.39
CA SER A 90 -2.51 -10.48 7.16
C SER A 90 -2.89 -9.01 7.41
N PRO A 91 -2.68 -8.11 6.44
CA PRO A 91 -3.13 -6.71 6.51
C PRO A 91 -4.63 -6.57 6.75
N PHE A 92 -5.44 -7.52 6.29
CA PHE A 92 -6.90 -7.44 6.43
C PHE A 92 -7.40 -7.64 7.87
N VAL A 93 -6.55 -8.07 8.81
CA VAL A 93 -6.89 -8.06 10.25
C VAL A 93 -7.18 -6.65 10.76
N PHE A 94 -6.60 -5.62 10.14
CA PHE A 94 -6.84 -4.21 10.48
C PHE A 94 -8.30 -3.78 10.29
N SER A 95 -9.09 -4.49 9.48
CA SER A 95 -10.53 -4.25 9.32
C SER A 95 -11.36 -4.45 10.59
N THR A 96 -10.82 -5.17 11.58
CA THR A 96 -11.45 -5.35 12.91
C THR A 96 -11.50 -4.06 13.72
N VAL A 97 -10.70 -3.06 13.33
CA VAL A 97 -10.68 -1.73 13.92
C VAL A 97 -11.49 -0.78 13.06
N ASN A 98 -12.26 0.10 13.70
CA ASN A 98 -12.98 1.16 13.01
C ASN A 98 -12.04 1.95 12.08
N GLU A 99 -12.47 2.19 10.83
CA GLU A 99 -11.61 2.84 9.81
C GLU A 99 -11.10 4.23 10.21
N ARG A 100 -11.86 5.02 10.98
CA ARG A 100 -11.33 6.29 11.48
C ARG A 100 -10.23 6.09 12.51
N SER A 101 -10.35 5.05 13.33
CA SER A 101 -9.37 4.71 14.36
C SER A 101 -8.08 4.15 13.76
N ILE A 102 -8.16 3.31 12.72
CA ILE A 102 -6.97 2.71 12.09
C ILE A 102 -6.12 3.77 11.36
N LEU A 103 -6.73 4.83 10.81
CA LEU A 103 -6.01 5.94 10.18
C LEU A 103 -5.06 6.68 11.15
N ARG A 104 -5.19 6.49 12.46
CA ARG A 104 -4.24 7.05 13.44
C ARG A 104 -2.81 6.55 13.26
N PHE A 105 -2.62 5.36 12.68
CA PHE A 105 -1.30 4.82 12.38
C PHE A 105 -0.53 5.63 11.33
N LEU A 106 -1.23 6.41 10.49
CA LEU A 106 -0.57 7.30 9.53
C LEU A 106 0.27 8.40 10.23
N LYS A 107 0.09 8.63 11.54
CA LYS A 107 1.01 9.49 12.30
C LYS A 107 2.45 8.97 12.31
N LEU A 108 2.65 7.66 12.20
CA LEU A 108 3.98 7.04 12.19
C LEU A 108 4.77 7.38 10.92
N ILE A 109 4.08 7.76 9.84
CA ILE A 109 4.68 8.28 8.60
C ILE A 109 4.57 9.81 8.50
N ALA A 110 4.42 10.48 9.64
CA ALA A 110 4.31 11.95 9.74
C ALA A 110 3.10 12.58 9.03
N CYS A 111 2.01 11.83 8.82
CA CYS A 111 0.73 12.45 8.48
C CYS A 111 0.17 13.19 9.70
N ASP A 112 0.06 14.52 9.59
CA ASP A 112 -0.54 15.34 10.65
C ASP A 112 -2.06 15.10 10.80
N ASN A 113 -2.66 15.68 11.84
CA ASN A 113 -4.09 15.54 12.09
C ASN A 113 -4.98 16.07 10.95
N SER A 114 -4.52 17.05 10.17
CA SER A 114 -5.26 17.57 9.02
C SER A 114 -5.31 16.53 7.90
N LYS A 115 -4.16 15.93 7.56
CA LYS A 115 -4.07 14.87 6.55
C LYS A 115 -4.90 13.65 6.93
N ILE A 116 -4.80 13.22 8.19
CA ILE A 116 -5.64 12.14 8.73
C ILE A 116 -7.13 12.53 8.68
N GLY A 117 -7.46 13.79 8.97
CA GLY A 117 -8.81 14.32 8.83
C GLY A 117 -9.34 14.24 7.41
N THR A 118 -8.52 14.53 6.40
CA THR A 118 -8.87 14.36 4.98
C THR A 118 -9.16 12.89 4.64
N CYS A 119 -8.32 11.96 5.10
CA CYS A 119 -8.56 10.53 4.93
C CYS A 119 -9.87 10.08 5.60
N ALA A 120 -10.13 10.55 6.83
CA ALA A 120 -11.33 10.22 7.58
C ALA A 120 -12.62 10.71 6.88
N LYS A 121 -12.56 11.82 6.12
CA LYS A 121 -13.70 12.26 5.30
C LYS A 121 -14.05 11.25 4.21
N LEU A 122 -13.09 10.49 3.66
CA LEU A 122 -13.39 9.43 2.68
C LEU A 122 -14.25 8.34 3.31
N VAL A 123 -13.90 7.93 4.54
CA VAL A 123 -14.69 6.98 5.35
C VAL A 123 -16.11 7.52 5.58
N ASP A 124 -16.24 8.81 5.89
CA ASP A 124 -17.55 9.43 6.10
C ASP A 124 -18.40 9.45 4.83
N HIS A 125 -17.80 9.80 3.70
CA HIS A 125 -18.49 9.81 2.42
C HIS A 125 -18.94 8.41 2.02
N ARG A 126 -18.11 7.37 2.24
CA ARG A 126 -18.52 5.97 2.08
C ARG A 126 -19.68 5.64 2.97
N ASN A 127 -19.61 5.97 4.26
CA ASN A 127 -20.69 5.67 5.20
C ASN A 127 -21.99 6.34 4.72
N GLN A 128 -21.98 7.62 4.40
CA GLN A 128 -23.17 8.31 3.87
C GLN A 128 -23.69 7.67 2.58
N SER A 129 -22.79 7.20 1.72
CA SER A 129 -23.14 6.60 0.42
C SER A 129 -23.72 5.19 0.52
N ALA A 130 -23.32 4.43 1.53
CA ALA A 130 -23.77 3.04 1.73
C ALA A 130 -25.04 2.94 2.61
N HIS A 131 -25.37 3.98 3.37
CA HIS A 131 -26.56 3.97 4.23
C HIS A 131 -27.85 4.17 3.41
N PRO A 132 -28.96 3.49 3.78
CA PRO A 132 -30.27 3.65 3.14
C PRO A 132 -30.94 4.97 3.57
N ASN A 133 -30.32 6.10 3.21
CA ASN A 133 -30.79 7.43 3.57
C ASN A 133 -31.62 8.12 2.47
N GLY A 134 -31.88 7.41 1.35
CA GLY A 134 -32.68 7.91 0.23
C GLY A 134 -31.93 8.79 -0.78
N ASN A 135 -30.63 9.01 -0.60
CA ASN A 135 -29.82 9.85 -1.49
C ASN A 135 -28.94 9.02 -2.42
N ILE A 136 -28.77 9.49 -3.66
CA ILE A 136 -27.75 9.00 -4.60
C ILE A 136 -26.78 10.16 -4.83
N PHE A 137 -25.57 10.04 -4.28
CA PHE A 137 -24.56 11.11 -4.33
C PHE A 137 -23.78 11.08 -5.65
N TYR A 138 -23.54 9.88 -6.17
CA TYR A 138 -22.86 9.66 -7.45
C TYR A 138 -23.88 9.14 -8.46
N SER A 139 -24.65 10.06 -9.04
CA SER A 139 -25.68 9.77 -10.05
C SER A 139 -25.17 9.89 -11.49
N THR A 140 -23.96 10.44 -11.67
CA THR A 140 -23.31 10.61 -12.96
C THR A 140 -21.85 10.15 -12.90
N GLU A 141 -21.30 9.79 -14.05
CA GLU A 141 -19.89 9.41 -14.21
C GLU A 141 -18.96 10.51 -13.69
N ALA A 142 -19.17 11.74 -14.16
CA ALA A 142 -18.37 12.89 -13.77
C ALA A 142 -18.34 13.14 -12.25
N ALA A 143 -19.45 12.89 -11.55
CA ALA A 143 -19.49 13.03 -10.09
C ALA A 143 -18.62 11.97 -9.39
N LEU A 144 -18.59 10.75 -9.91
CA LEU A 144 -17.71 9.69 -9.40
C LEU A 144 -16.25 9.96 -9.77
N ASP A 145 -15.97 10.37 -11.00
CA ASP A 145 -14.59 10.62 -11.46
C ASP A 145 -13.92 11.73 -10.64
N ILE A 146 -14.62 12.84 -10.40
CA ILE A 146 -14.14 13.90 -9.48
C ILE A 146 -13.77 13.28 -8.12
N LYS A 147 -14.61 12.36 -7.63
CA LYS A 147 -14.37 11.71 -6.35
C LYS A 147 -13.17 10.77 -6.37
N ILE A 148 -12.97 10.05 -7.45
CA ILE A 148 -11.81 9.18 -7.66
C ILE A 148 -10.53 10.02 -7.71
N THR A 149 -10.52 11.14 -8.43
CA THR A 149 -9.37 12.07 -8.45
C THR A 149 -9.06 12.60 -7.05
N GLU A 150 -10.07 12.93 -6.24
CA GLU A 150 -9.85 13.32 -4.83
C GLU A 150 -9.21 12.20 -4.01
N ILE A 151 -9.68 10.96 -4.18
CA ILE A 151 -9.13 9.79 -3.48
C ILE A 151 -7.69 9.55 -3.88
N LEU A 152 -7.37 9.58 -5.17
CA LEU A 152 -6.02 9.36 -5.69
C LEU A 152 -5.02 10.40 -5.17
N ARG A 153 -5.44 11.67 -5.01
CA ARG A 153 -4.61 12.68 -4.35
C ARG A 153 -4.28 12.33 -2.90
N VAL A 154 -5.24 11.78 -2.15
CA VAL A 154 -5.02 11.34 -0.77
C VAL A 154 -4.10 10.11 -0.74
N VAL A 155 -4.29 9.16 -1.65
CA VAL A 155 -3.43 7.97 -1.81
C VAL A 155 -1.99 8.39 -2.12
N ALA A 156 -1.79 9.30 -3.07
CA ALA A 156 -0.48 9.83 -3.42
C ALA A 156 0.17 10.61 -2.26
N GLU A 157 -0.61 11.35 -1.47
CA GLU A 157 -0.12 12.03 -0.28
C GLU A 157 0.36 11.02 0.78
N ILE A 158 -0.42 9.97 1.07
CA ILE A 158 -0.01 8.89 1.96
C ILE A 158 1.28 8.24 1.45
N GLN A 159 1.33 7.87 0.16
CA GLN A 159 2.51 7.26 -0.45
C GLN A 159 3.77 8.11 -0.30
N THR A 160 3.65 9.42 -0.50
CA THR A 160 4.75 10.38 -0.30
C THR A 160 5.27 10.33 1.13
N HIS A 161 4.36 10.27 2.10
CA HIS A 161 4.68 10.16 3.52
C HIS A 161 5.29 8.81 3.90
N SER A 162 4.94 7.74 3.19
CA SER A 162 5.45 6.38 3.43
C SER A 162 6.87 6.14 2.92
N LYS A 163 7.40 7.05 2.10
CA LYS A 163 8.75 6.97 1.53
C LYS A 163 9.84 6.57 2.55
N PRO A 164 9.97 7.18 3.75
CA PRO A 164 11.01 6.81 4.70
C PRO A 164 10.89 5.36 5.19
N VAL A 165 9.68 4.85 5.38
CA VAL A 165 9.43 3.45 5.78
C VAL A 165 9.81 2.49 4.66
N ILE A 166 9.45 2.82 3.42
CA ILE A 166 9.78 2.01 2.24
C ILE A 166 11.30 1.98 2.01
N GLU A 167 11.97 3.13 2.10
CA GLU A 167 13.43 3.22 1.98
C GLU A 167 14.15 2.45 3.10
N GLN A 168 13.61 2.47 4.32
CA GLN A 168 14.16 1.68 5.43
C GLN A 168 13.99 0.17 5.19
N CYS A 169 12.80 -0.26 4.77
CA CYS A 169 12.54 -1.65 4.38
C CYS A 169 13.52 -2.11 3.29
N TYR A 170 13.70 -1.29 2.24
CA TYR A 170 14.61 -1.61 1.14
C TYR A 170 16.08 -1.65 1.57
N ARG A 171 16.51 -0.69 2.40
CA ARG A 171 17.86 -0.67 3.00
C ARG A 171 18.13 -1.95 3.78
N GLU A 172 17.18 -2.37 4.63
CA GLU A 172 17.33 -3.59 5.42
C GLU A 172 17.41 -4.83 4.55
N PHE A 173 16.58 -4.93 3.51
CA PHE A 173 16.64 -5.99 2.52
C PHE A 173 18.02 -6.09 1.85
N LEU A 174 18.57 -4.96 1.38
CA LEU A 174 19.90 -4.93 0.76
C LEU A 174 20.98 -5.37 1.74
N VAL A 175 20.92 -4.91 2.99
CA VAL A 175 21.91 -5.26 4.02
C VAL A 175 21.86 -6.75 4.38
N GLN A 176 20.66 -7.31 4.49
CA GLN A 176 20.44 -8.72 4.87
C GLN A 176 20.72 -9.67 3.69
N SER A 177 20.47 -9.24 2.45
CA SER A 177 20.60 -10.09 1.25
C SER A 177 21.94 -9.92 0.50
N ARG A 178 22.89 -9.16 1.05
CA ARG A 178 24.17 -8.83 0.38
C ARG A 178 25.10 -10.01 0.12
N ASP A 179 24.98 -11.10 0.89
CA ASP A 179 25.78 -12.31 0.67
C ASP A 179 24.95 -13.36 -0.07
N ALA A 180 25.33 -13.67 -1.30
CA ALA A 180 24.60 -14.61 -2.15
C ALA A 180 24.47 -16.01 -1.52
N GLU A 181 25.44 -16.43 -0.72
CA GLU A 181 25.44 -17.73 -0.05
C GLU A 181 24.50 -17.77 1.17
N GLU A 182 24.11 -16.62 1.72
CA GLU A 182 23.20 -16.50 2.86
C GLU A 182 21.76 -16.12 2.44
N ARG A 183 21.52 -15.82 1.16
CA ARG A 183 20.19 -15.48 0.63
C ARG A 183 19.23 -16.68 0.75
N GLU A 184 17.94 -16.38 0.94
CA GLU A 184 16.89 -17.40 0.80
C GLU A 184 16.82 -17.94 -0.64
N TYR A 185 17.06 -17.05 -1.61
CA TYR A 185 17.18 -17.38 -3.03
C TYR A 185 18.54 -16.88 -3.54
N PRO A 186 19.45 -17.77 -4.00
CA PRO A 186 20.77 -17.35 -4.47
C PRO A 186 20.70 -16.35 -5.64
N ASP A 187 19.73 -16.56 -6.53
CA ASP A 187 19.45 -15.67 -7.67
C ASP A 187 18.82 -14.34 -7.21
N ALA A 188 19.43 -13.24 -7.65
CA ALA A 188 19.02 -11.89 -7.26
C ALA A 188 17.57 -11.55 -7.65
N ALA A 189 17.13 -11.95 -8.85
CA ALA A 189 15.78 -11.66 -9.33
C ALA A 189 14.71 -12.38 -8.48
N ASN A 190 14.94 -13.65 -8.14
CA ASN A 190 14.06 -14.40 -7.24
C ASN A 190 14.09 -13.87 -5.81
N GLN A 191 15.27 -13.50 -5.28
CA GLN A 191 15.38 -12.89 -3.95
C GLN A 191 14.58 -11.59 -3.88
N ILE A 192 14.63 -10.75 -4.92
CA ILE A 192 13.83 -9.53 -5.02
C ILE A 192 12.34 -9.84 -5.10
N ARG A 193 11.94 -10.76 -5.99
CA ARG A 193 10.52 -11.07 -6.21
C ARG A 193 9.87 -11.67 -4.97
N GLU A 194 10.51 -12.64 -4.33
CA GLU A 194 9.93 -13.40 -3.23
C GLU A 194 10.10 -12.69 -1.87
N VAL A 195 11.31 -12.19 -1.58
CA VAL A 195 11.61 -11.64 -0.25
C VAL A 195 11.29 -10.16 -0.17
N LEU A 196 11.72 -9.35 -1.15
CA LEU A 196 11.45 -7.92 -1.14
C LEU A 196 9.99 -7.61 -1.49
N ILE A 197 9.53 -8.03 -2.68
CA ILE A 197 8.23 -7.60 -3.22
C ILE A 197 7.08 -8.38 -2.57
N HIS A 198 7.07 -9.70 -2.71
CA HIS A 198 6.01 -10.54 -2.14
C HIS A 198 6.00 -10.54 -0.60
N GLY A 199 7.18 -10.64 0.03
CA GLY A 199 7.34 -10.63 1.48
C GLY A 199 6.85 -9.34 2.16
N ASN A 200 6.96 -8.19 1.49
CA ASN A 200 6.62 -6.88 2.05
C ASN A 200 5.41 -6.20 1.39
N TYR A 201 4.68 -6.91 0.52
CA TYR A 201 3.52 -6.39 -0.21
C TYR A 201 3.84 -5.10 -0.98
N LEU A 202 4.99 -5.04 -1.66
CA LEU A 202 5.36 -3.84 -2.41
C LEU A 202 4.47 -3.66 -3.64
N SER A 203 4.02 -2.42 -3.81
CA SER A 203 3.35 -1.93 -5.01
C SER A 203 4.35 -1.41 -6.05
N GLN A 204 3.85 -1.11 -7.26
CA GLN A 204 4.68 -0.45 -8.27
C GLN A 204 5.23 0.90 -7.77
N LYS A 205 4.40 1.67 -7.06
CA LYS A 205 4.80 2.97 -6.47
C LYS A 205 5.82 2.83 -5.34
N ASP A 206 5.84 1.71 -4.63
CA ASP A 206 6.90 1.43 -3.66
C ASP A 206 8.22 1.10 -4.37
N ILE A 207 8.16 0.33 -5.47
CA ILE A 207 9.33 -0.02 -6.25
C ILE A 207 9.96 1.22 -6.89
N GLU A 208 9.16 2.19 -7.36
CA GLU A 208 9.65 3.49 -7.84
C GLU A 208 10.48 4.22 -6.77
N ILE A 209 10.08 4.14 -5.50
CA ILE A 209 10.84 4.70 -4.38
C ILE A 209 12.16 3.93 -4.18
N CYS A 210 12.12 2.60 -4.20
CA CYS A 210 13.32 1.76 -4.10
C CYS A 210 14.32 2.00 -5.24
N LEU A 211 13.83 2.23 -6.47
CA LEU A 211 14.67 2.55 -7.63
C LEU A 211 15.33 3.93 -7.51
N GLY A 212 14.71 4.86 -6.79
CA GLY A 212 15.28 6.17 -6.47
C GLY A 212 16.23 6.17 -5.26
N PHE A 213 16.40 5.03 -4.57
CA PHE A 213 17.27 4.91 -3.42
C PHE A 213 18.74 4.89 -3.83
N ASP A 214 19.56 5.71 -3.17
CA ASP A 214 21.00 5.73 -3.37
C ASP A 214 21.70 4.72 -2.43
N PRO A 215 22.35 3.67 -2.95
CA PRO A 215 23.09 2.72 -2.13
C PRO A 215 24.49 3.22 -1.72
N GLU A 216 25.02 4.31 -2.29
CA GLU A 216 26.38 4.81 -2.00
C GLU A 216 26.65 5.05 -0.50
N PRO A 217 25.72 5.59 0.32
CA PRO A 217 25.94 5.74 1.75
C PRO A 217 26.12 4.42 2.52
N LEU A 218 25.88 3.27 1.89
CA LEU A 218 26.15 1.94 2.45
C LEU A 218 27.56 1.42 2.09
N ALA A 219 28.36 2.18 1.33
CA ALA A 219 29.62 1.71 0.73
C ALA A 219 30.72 1.34 1.73
N ASP A 220 30.69 1.90 2.94
CA ASP A 220 31.66 1.57 4.00
C ASP A 220 31.43 0.16 4.60
N ARG A 221 30.40 -0.57 4.15
CA ARG A 221 30.08 -1.92 4.63
C ARG A 221 30.78 -3.00 3.79
N PRO A 222 31.27 -4.09 4.41
CA PRO A 222 31.73 -5.27 3.68
C PRO A 222 30.64 -5.77 2.71
N ARG A 223 31.07 -6.22 1.52
CA ARG A 223 30.22 -6.80 0.46
C ARG A 223 29.20 -5.82 -0.15
N ILE A 224 29.63 -4.59 -0.46
CA ILE A 224 28.81 -3.63 -1.22
C ILE A 224 28.40 -4.16 -2.61
N GLU A 225 29.25 -4.97 -3.24
CA GLU A 225 29.01 -5.55 -4.58
C GLU A 225 27.69 -6.32 -4.65
N GLY A 226 27.37 -7.12 -3.61
CA GLY A 226 26.11 -7.87 -3.56
C GLY A 226 24.89 -6.97 -3.37
N MET A 227 25.03 -5.80 -2.75
CA MET A 227 23.96 -4.80 -2.69
C MET A 227 23.77 -4.11 -4.04
N GLN A 228 24.86 -3.78 -4.72
CA GLN A 228 24.84 -3.18 -6.06
C GLN A 228 24.24 -4.13 -7.09
N GLU A 229 24.56 -5.42 -7.00
CA GLU A 229 23.97 -6.50 -7.80
C GLU A 229 22.44 -6.54 -7.63
N LEU A 230 21.96 -6.57 -6.38
CA LEU A 230 20.52 -6.56 -6.08
C LEU A 230 19.83 -5.28 -6.59
N HIS A 231 20.45 -4.12 -6.39
CA HIS A 231 19.89 -2.85 -6.87
C HIS A 231 19.85 -2.78 -8.41
N ALA A 232 20.89 -3.27 -9.09
CA ALA A 232 20.92 -3.38 -10.54
C ALA A 232 19.86 -4.36 -11.06
N ALA A 233 19.69 -5.53 -10.43
CA ALA A 233 18.69 -6.51 -10.80
C ALA A 233 17.25 -5.98 -10.60
N LEU A 234 17.01 -5.20 -9.54
CA LEU A 234 15.73 -4.51 -9.32
C LEU A 234 15.46 -3.55 -10.48
N ALA A 235 16.45 -2.73 -10.86
CA ALA A 235 16.34 -1.80 -11.96
C ALA A 235 16.13 -2.51 -13.31
N GLU A 236 16.85 -3.58 -13.60
CA GLU A 236 16.69 -4.33 -14.84
C GLU A 236 15.27 -4.93 -14.96
N THR A 237 14.74 -5.47 -13.85
CA THR A 237 13.45 -6.16 -13.86
C THR A 237 12.26 -5.18 -13.89
N TYR A 238 12.31 -4.10 -13.09
CA TYR A 238 11.12 -3.27 -12.84
C TYR A 238 11.19 -1.84 -13.41
N LYS A 239 12.33 -1.40 -13.96
CA LYS A 239 12.45 -0.07 -14.59
C LYS A 239 11.78 0.00 -15.97
N ALA A 240 11.63 -1.12 -16.67
CA ALA A 240 11.01 -1.17 -17.99
C ALA A 240 9.47 -0.95 -17.95
N GLU A 241 8.80 -1.30 -16.85
CA GLU A 241 7.35 -1.07 -16.68
C GLU A 241 7.01 0.41 -16.41
N TYR A 242 7.99 1.21 -15.97
CA TYR A 242 7.85 2.65 -15.76
C TYR A 242 7.81 3.45 -17.08
N ALA A 243 8.53 2.99 -18.12
CA ALA A 243 8.56 3.70 -19.41
C ALA A 243 7.27 3.50 -20.24
N ASN A 244 6.55 2.40 -20.04
CA ASN A 244 5.32 2.08 -20.76
C ASN A 244 4.04 2.59 -20.05
N SER A 245 4.14 3.07 -18.80
CA SER A 245 3.04 3.67 -18.04
C SER A 245 3.06 5.20 -18.03
N ALA A 246 4.11 5.81 -18.60
CA ALA A 246 4.29 7.26 -18.74
C ALA A 246 4.21 7.76 -20.20
N ALA A 247 3.77 6.90 -21.14
CA ALA A 247 3.70 7.17 -22.58
C ALA A 247 2.28 7.02 -23.12
#